data_AF-A0A699Z9W1-F1
#
_entry.id   AF-A0A699Z9W1-F1
#
_cell.length_a   1.000
_cell.length_b   1.000
_cell.length_c   1.000
_cell.angle_alpha   90.00
_cell.angle_beta   90.00
_cell.angle_gamma   90.00
#
_symmetry.space_group_name_H-M   'P 1'
#
loop_
_entity.id
_entity.type
_entity.pdbx_description
1 polymer ?
#
loop_
_entity_poly.entity_id
_entity_poly.type
_entity_poly.pdbx_seq_one_letter_code
_entity_poly.pdbx_strand_id
1 'polypeptide(L)'
;MAQLKPQHNALSHVSSKPSSLASYQRFADTVLETYDAIWAEVSKPRWANAKFRLYCGKKRVVAGFWSKGLSANTSSEPKMA
;
A
#
# COMPACT_ATOMS: atom_id res chain seq x y z
N MET A 1 15.17 7.38 6.48
CA MET A 1 14.85 8.14 5.25
C MET A 1 16.05 8.85 4.63
N ALA A 2 17.04 9.35 5.38
CA ALA A 2 18.20 10.04 4.79
C ALA A 2 19.03 9.16 3.81
N GLN A 3 19.09 7.85 4.06
CA GLN A 3 19.87 6.90 3.24
C GLN A 3 19.26 6.60 1.85
N LEU A 4 17.95 6.79 1.63
CA LEU A 4 17.29 6.52 0.34
C LEU A 4 17.08 7.77 -0.52
N LYS A 5 17.43 8.97 -0.03
CA LYS A 5 17.31 10.23 -0.78
C LYS A 5 17.95 10.16 -2.18
N PRO A 6 19.19 9.64 -2.37
CA PRO A 6 19.79 9.60 -3.69
C PRO A 6 19.05 8.66 -4.65
N GLN A 7 18.58 7.51 -4.18
CA GLN A 7 17.85 6.53 -5.01
C GLN A 7 16.45 7.04 -5.37
N HIS A 8 15.77 7.69 -4.43
CA HIS A 8 14.50 8.35 -4.69
C HIS A 8 14.65 9.52 -5.68
N ASN A 9 15.77 10.25 -5.62
CA ASN A 9 16.06 11.30 -6.58
C ASN A 9 16.38 10.72 -7.97
N ALA A 10 17.10 9.60 -8.05
CA ALA A 10 17.31 8.92 -9.33
C ALA A 10 15.99 8.47 -9.96
N LEU A 11 15.08 7.89 -9.17
CA LEU A 11 13.76 7.46 -9.64
C LEU A 11 12.83 8.61 -9.99
N SER A 12 12.95 9.79 -9.36
CA SER A 12 12.10 10.94 -9.70
C SER A 12 12.41 11.53 -11.08
N HIS A 13 13.64 11.32 -11.57
CA HIS A 13 14.06 11.74 -12.90
C HIS A 13 13.57 10.81 -14.03
N VAL A 14 13.01 9.63 -13.69
CA VAL A 14 12.55 8.67 -14.69
C VAL A 14 11.03 8.49 -14.60
N SER A 15 10.35 8.69 -15.73
CA SER A 15 8.89 8.53 -15.81
C SER A 15 8.51 7.06 -15.82
N SER A 16 7.55 6.68 -14.97
CA SER A 16 6.89 5.37 -14.99
C SER A 16 5.87 5.21 -16.11
N LYS A 17 5.52 6.30 -16.81
CA LYS A 17 4.69 6.29 -18.02
C LYS A 17 5.62 6.35 -19.24
N PRO A 18 5.82 5.23 -19.94
CA PRO A 18 6.75 5.20 -21.06
C PRO A 18 6.12 5.91 -22.26
N SER A 19 6.82 6.93 -22.78
CA SER A 19 6.54 7.49 -24.11
C SER A 19 7.23 6.70 -25.22
N SER A 20 8.19 5.82 -24.87
CA SER A 20 8.92 4.96 -25.79
C SER A 20 9.51 3.73 -25.09
N LEU A 21 9.90 2.70 -25.85
CA LEU A 21 10.56 1.50 -25.33
C LEU A 21 11.91 1.83 -24.64
N ALA A 22 12.70 2.73 -25.22
CA ALA A 22 13.98 3.16 -24.64
C ALA A 22 13.78 3.88 -23.29
N SER A 23 12.71 4.65 -23.16
CA SER A 23 12.33 5.27 -21.88
C SER A 23 11.94 4.23 -20.83
N TYR A 24 11.25 3.16 -21.24
CA TYR A 24 10.91 2.05 -20.34
C TYR A 24 12.15 1.26 -19.90
N GLN A 25 13.11 1.01 -20.81
CA GLN A 25 14.37 0.34 -20.47
C GLN A 25 15.15 1.13 -19.42
N ARG A 26 15.33 2.44 -19.62
CA ARG A 26 15.97 3.31 -18.62
C ARG A 26 15.26 3.29 -17.26
N PHE A 27 13.92 3.22 -17.28
CA PHE A 27 13.14 3.05 -16.05
C PHE A 27 13.40 1.70 -15.39
N ALA A 28 13.37 0.60 -16.14
CA ALA A 28 13.62 -0.74 -15.63
C ALA A 28 15.03 -0.87 -15.05
N ASP A 29 16.05 -0.36 -15.75
CA ASP A 29 17.45 -0.40 -15.30
C ASP A 29 17.60 0.38 -13.98
N THR A 30 17.05 1.60 -13.91
CA THR A 30 17.09 2.43 -12.69
C THR A 30 16.34 1.77 -11.53
N VAL A 31 15.22 1.12 -11.80
CA VAL A 31 14.46 0.39 -10.78
C VAL A 31 15.25 -0.80 -10.27
N LEU A 32 15.86 -1.59 -11.15
CA LEU A 32 16.68 -2.75 -10.78
C LEU A 32 17.88 -2.33 -9.92
N GLU A 33 18.61 -1.29 -10.32
CA GLU A 33 19.75 -0.75 -9.55
C GLU A 33 19.36 -0.26 -8.16
N THR A 34 18.17 0.34 -8.02
CA THR A 34 17.68 0.88 -6.75
C THR A 34 16.88 -0.13 -5.92
N TYR A 35 16.52 -1.28 -6.51
CA TYR A 35 15.58 -2.23 -5.93
C TYR A 35 16.07 -2.79 -4.60
N ASP A 36 17.31 -3.26 -4.54
CA ASP A 36 17.87 -3.92 -3.36
C ASP A 36 17.87 -3.00 -2.14
N ALA A 37 18.26 -1.74 -2.33
CA ALA A 37 18.32 -0.77 -1.25
C ALA A 37 16.94 -0.30 -0.79
N ILE A 38 16.01 -0.10 -1.72
CA ILE A 38 14.61 0.19 -1.38
C ILE A 38 13.98 -0.99 -0.64
N TRP A 39 14.23 -2.22 -1.10
CA TRP A 39 13.72 -3.44 -0.49
C TRP A 39 14.29 -3.66 0.91
N ALA A 40 15.58 -3.40 1.11
CA ALA A 40 16.24 -3.45 2.42
C ALA A 40 15.65 -2.46 3.43
N GLU A 41 15.19 -1.28 2.99
CA GLU A 41 14.48 -0.36 3.88
C GLU A 41 13.04 -0.80 4.13
N VAL A 42 12.28 -1.17 3.09
CA VAL A 42 10.86 -1.55 3.21
C VAL A 42 10.67 -2.81 4.04
N SER A 43 11.61 -3.75 3.97
CA SER A 43 11.60 -4.98 4.77
C SER A 43 11.90 -4.77 6.25
N LYS A 44 12.31 -3.55 6.68
CA LYS A 44 12.57 -3.29 8.10
C LYS A 44 11.31 -3.55 8.93
N PRO A 45 11.40 -4.25 10.08
CA PRO A 45 10.25 -4.61 10.90
C PRO A 45 9.36 -3.42 11.28
N ARG A 46 9.97 -2.26 11.51
CA ARG A 46 9.25 -1.00 11.80
C ARG A 46 8.22 -0.66 10.71
N TRP A 47 8.61 -0.76 9.45
CA TRP A 47 7.77 -0.40 8.31
C TRP A 47 6.80 -1.50 7.93
N ALA A 48 7.23 -2.77 7.99
CA ALA A 48 6.36 -3.92 7.81
C ALA A 48 5.20 -3.91 8.83
N ASN A 49 5.50 -3.73 10.12
CA ASN A 49 4.49 -3.68 11.17
C ASN A 49 3.54 -2.49 11.02
N ALA A 50 4.04 -1.32 10.62
CA ALA A 50 3.19 -0.16 10.33
C ALA A 50 2.20 -0.45 9.17
N LYS A 51 2.66 -1.11 8.11
CA LYS A 51 1.84 -1.51 6.96
C LYS A 51 0.79 -2.55 7.34
N PHE A 52 1.16 -3.55 8.16
CA PHE A 52 0.22 -4.52 8.71
C PHE A 52 -0.84 -3.86 9.59
N ARG A 53 -0.44 -2.94 10.48
CA ARG A 53 -1.38 -2.19 11.32
C ARG A 53 -2.36 -1.37 10.49
N LEU A 54 -1.88 -0.70 9.45
CA LEU A 54 -2.73 0.06 8.53
C LEU A 54 -3.75 -0.86 7.82
N TYR A 55 -3.28 -1.98 7.30
CA TYR A 55 -4.14 -2.96 6.60
C TYR A 55 -5.18 -3.58 7.54
N CYS A 56 -4.77 -4.01 8.74
CA CYS A 56 -5.67 -4.54 9.76
C CYS A 56 -6.65 -3.48 10.27
N GLY A 57 -6.22 -2.22 10.39
CA GLY A 57 -7.10 -1.09 10.69
C GLY A 57 -8.19 -0.92 9.63
N LYS A 58 -7.82 -0.96 8.34
CA LYS A 58 -8.79 -0.90 7.24
C LYS A 58 -9.80 -2.05 7.30
N LYS A 59 -9.34 -3.29 7.56
CA LYS A 59 -10.25 -4.44 7.74
C LYS A 59 -11.21 -4.24 8.91
N ARG A 60 -10.73 -3.69 10.03
CA ARG A 60 -11.57 -3.41 11.21
C ARG A 60 -12.64 -2.36 10.92
N VAL A 61 -12.30 -1.31 10.17
CA VAL A 61 -13.27 -0.28 9.75
C VAL A 61 -14.35 -0.86 8.85
N VAL A 62 -13.94 -1.66 7.85
CA VAL A 62 -14.89 -2.34 6.95
C VAL A 62 -15.79 -3.29 7.73
N ALA A 63 -15.23 -4.12 8.61
CA ALA A 63 -16.01 -5.00 9.48
C ALA A 63 -17.03 -4.23 10.33
N GLY A 64 -16.60 -3.13 10.97
CA GLY A 64 -17.49 -2.28 11.76
C GLY A 64 -18.62 -1.62 10.94
N PHE A 65 -18.36 -1.26 9.67
CA PHE A 65 -19.39 -0.76 8.77
C PHE A 65 -20.48 -1.81 8.50
N TRP A 66 -20.09 -3.04 8.18
CA TRP A 66 -21.02 -4.14 7.93
C TRP A 66 -21.77 -4.57 9.19
N SER A 67 -21.12 -4.62 10.35
CA SER A 67 -21.79 -4.92 11.63
C SER A 67 -22.86 -3.88 11.98
N LYS A 68 -22.60 -2.59 11.71
CA LYS A 68 -23.59 -1.52 11.92
C LYS A 68 -24.77 -1.61 10.96
N GLY A 69 -24.52 -1.89 9.68
CA GLY A 69 -25.57 -2.04 8.67
C GLY A 69 -26.46 -3.27 8.90
N LEU A 70 -25.88 -4.38 9.36
CA LEU A 70 -26.61 -5.62 9.68
C LEU A 70 -27.47 -5.48 10.94
N SER A 71 -26.97 -4.78 11.97
CA SER A 71 -27.72 -4.55 13.21
C SER A 71 -28.96 -3.66 13.03
N ALA A 72 -29.01 -2.83 11.98
CA ALA A 72 -30.15 -1.96 11.72
C ALA A 72 -31.34 -2.69 11.07
N ASN A 73 -31.09 -3.82 10.40
CA ASN A 73 -32.11 -4.59 9.68
C ASN A 73 -32.71 -5.75 10.50
N THR A 74 -32.23 -5.99 11.72
CA THR A 74 -32.70 -7.10 12.59
C THR A 74 -33.69 -6.66 13.67
N SER A 75 -34.14 -5.39 13.69
CA SER A 75 -35.09 -4.88 14.70
C SER A 75 -36.57 -4.94 14.27
N SER A 76 -36.89 -5.51 13.11
CA SER A 76 -38.26 -5.66 12.63
C SER A 76 -38.61 -7.13 12.34
N GLU A 77 -38.46 -8.00 13.32
CA GLU A 77 -39.08 -9.34 13.29
C GLU A 77 -40.25 -9.35 14.27
N PRO A 78 -41.51 -9.49 13.80
CA PRO A 78 -42.66 -9.50 14.69
C PRO A 78 -42.67 -10.80 15.50
N LYS A 79 -42.77 -10.68 16.83
CA LYS A 79 -42.99 -11.83 17.72
C LYS A 79 -44.36 -12.42 17.40
N MET A 80 -44.38 -13.58 16.75
CA MET A 80 -45.58 -14.39 16.57
C MET A 80 -45.93 -15.02 17.92
N ALA A 81 -47.13 -14.67 18.39
CA ALA A 81 -47.78 -15.19 19.60
C ALA A 81 -48.34 -16.59 19.37
#